data_AF-A0A9E0ZRM5-F1
#
_entry.id   AF-A0A9E0ZRM5-F1
#
_cell.length_a   1.000
_cell.length_b   1.000
_cell.length_c   1.000
_cell.angle_alpha   90.00
_cell.angle_beta   90.00
_cell.angle_gamma   90.00
#
_symmetry.space_group_name_H-M   'P 1'
#
loop_
_entity.id
_entity.type
_entity.pdbx_description
1 polymer ?
#
loop_
_entity_poly.entity_id
_entity_poly.type
_entity_poly.pdbx_seq_one_letter_code
_entity_poly.pdbx_strand_id
1 'polypeptide(L)'
;MNIEIKASPKEVKDGHFDYSNMESEYGCNTLYFTKNGKPYSIIAGELHFARLPKERWKETLLKMRECGVNTVSTYVFWNYHEEIKGQFDFSGNKDIAGFLKLCKEIDMPCILRIGPWCHAEVVYGDFPKRINKMKKKRTDAPEYLAEVKEYWQGLYKEVAPYLDGKTVIGIQIENEYTGPIQHLLTLKKLAQEIGYKAPFFTMTAWPLSKPDHRLLPLAGGYPDGPWNGGKKELKPNNRFAITPARTEDEIGGDLFKSQKAESGVFDYIPYGTCETGPGNQVTQHRRPFISEKDGYGVSFAKFASGMNWIGYYMFCGGAN
;
A
#
# COMPACT_ATOMS: atom_id res chain seq x y z
N MET A 1 4.47 -39.63 5.13
CA MET A 1 4.61 -38.94 6.44
C MET A 1 3.26 -38.33 6.76
N ASN A 2 2.53 -38.87 7.74
CA ASN A 2 1.27 -38.28 8.18
C ASN A 2 1.61 -37.18 9.19
N ILE A 3 1.35 -35.92 8.84
CA ILE A 3 1.49 -34.80 9.77
C ILE A 3 0.13 -34.62 10.46
N GLU A 4 0.06 -34.96 11.73
CA GLU A 4 -1.13 -34.73 12.56
C GLU A 4 -0.99 -33.37 13.25
N ILE A 5 -1.80 -32.39 12.84
CA ILE A 5 -1.79 -31.05 13.42
C ILE A 5 -2.82 -31.00 14.55
N LYS A 6 -2.36 -31.04 15.80
CA LYS A 6 -3.21 -30.80 16.99
C LYS A 6 -3.30 -29.31 17.26
N ALA A 7 -4.27 -28.64 16.63
CA ALA A 7 -4.54 -27.23 16.85
C ALA A 7 -6.04 -26.97 17.02
N SER A 8 -6.38 -25.96 17.82
CA SER A 8 -7.74 -25.42 17.89
C SER A 8 -7.84 -24.24 16.92
N PRO A 9 -8.40 -24.41 15.71
CA PRO A 9 -8.46 -23.34 14.74
C PRO A 9 -9.31 -22.18 15.27
N LYS A 10 -8.89 -20.94 14.97
CA LYS A 10 -9.70 -19.75 15.24
C LYS A 10 -11.01 -19.83 14.45
N GLU A 11 -12.11 -19.37 15.05
CA GLU A 11 -13.40 -19.29 14.38
C GLU A 11 -13.38 -18.20 13.29
N VAL A 12 -13.83 -18.55 12.07
CA VAL A 12 -13.97 -17.62 10.95
C VAL A 12 -15.31 -16.90 11.05
N LYS A 13 -15.29 -15.55 11.05
CA LYS A 13 -16.50 -14.70 11.10
C LYS A 13 -16.43 -13.65 10.01
N ASP A 14 -17.58 -13.08 9.61
CA ASP A 14 -17.70 -12.04 8.58
C ASP A 14 -16.82 -10.80 8.84
N GLY A 15 -16.48 -10.51 10.10
CA GLY A 15 -15.65 -9.36 10.50
C GLY A 15 -16.38 -8.02 10.43
N HIS A 16 -17.51 -7.95 9.71
CA HIS A 16 -18.35 -6.77 9.54
C HIS A 16 -17.54 -5.53 9.14
N PHE A 17 -16.61 -5.72 8.22
CA PHE A 17 -15.73 -4.67 7.75
C PHE A 17 -16.46 -3.75 6.76
N ASP A 18 -16.32 -2.44 6.98
CA ASP A 18 -16.79 -1.40 6.06
C ASP A 18 -15.62 -0.96 5.16
N TYR A 19 -14.91 -1.92 4.56
CA TYR A 19 -13.82 -1.58 3.63
C TYR A 19 -14.33 -1.22 2.25
N SER A 20 -15.52 -1.70 1.87
CA SER A 20 -16.07 -1.54 0.54
C SER A 20 -17.29 -0.63 0.52
N ASN A 21 -17.44 0.10 -0.58
CA ASN A 21 -18.66 0.83 -0.93
C ASN A 21 -19.31 0.27 -2.20
N MET A 22 -19.04 -1.00 -2.52
CA MET A 22 -19.63 -1.69 -3.67
C MET A 22 -19.72 -3.20 -3.44
N GLU A 23 -20.54 -3.88 -4.23
CA GLU A 23 -20.49 -5.34 -4.32
C GLU A 23 -19.26 -5.79 -5.10
N SER A 24 -18.62 -6.86 -4.64
CA SER A 24 -17.37 -7.36 -5.23
C SER A 24 -17.22 -8.87 -5.03
N GLU A 25 -16.53 -9.53 -5.96
CA GLU A 25 -16.07 -10.90 -5.76
C GLU A 25 -14.92 -10.98 -4.74
N TYR A 26 -14.17 -9.89 -4.54
CA TYR A 26 -13.12 -9.77 -3.56
C TYR A 26 -13.69 -9.36 -2.21
N GLY A 27 -13.30 -10.06 -1.16
CA GLY A 27 -13.71 -9.77 0.20
C GLY A 27 -12.71 -10.28 1.23
N CYS A 28 -13.10 -10.27 2.49
CA CYS A 28 -12.35 -10.89 3.56
C CYS A 28 -13.26 -11.27 4.71
N ASN A 29 -12.77 -12.13 5.59
CA ASN A 29 -13.35 -12.44 6.88
C ASN A 29 -12.33 -12.09 7.96
N THR A 30 -12.61 -12.40 9.23
CA THR A 30 -11.72 -12.08 10.35
C THR A 30 -10.30 -12.65 10.24
N LEU A 31 -10.05 -13.64 9.36
CA LEU A 31 -8.76 -14.34 9.27
C LEU A 31 -8.09 -14.24 7.90
N TYR A 32 -8.84 -14.23 6.80
CA TYR A 32 -8.27 -14.28 5.45
C TYR A 32 -9.10 -13.53 4.39
N PHE A 33 -8.47 -13.29 3.25
CA PHE A 33 -9.06 -12.66 2.06
C PHE A 33 -9.75 -13.72 1.21
N THR A 34 -10.78 -13.30 0.50
CA THR A 34 -11.61 -14.19 -0.31
C THR A 34 -11.77 -13.64 -1.72
N LYS A 35 -11.94 -14.56 -2.68
CA LYS A 35 -12.40 -14.28 -4.04
C LYS A 35 -13.52 -15.26 -4.36
N ASN A 36 -14.70 -14.77 -4.73
CA ASN A 36 -15.91 -15.57 -4.94
C ASN A 36 -16.25 -16.47 -3.74
N GLY A 37 -16.12 -15.92 -2.53
CA GLY A 37 -16.38 -16.62 -1.26
C GLY A 37 -15.36 -17.71 -0.88
N LYS A 38 -14.32 -17.93 -1.70
CA LYS A 38 -13.25 -18.91 -1.43
C LYS A 38 -12.00 -18.23 -0.90
N PRO A 39 -11.20 -18.88 -0.03
CA PRO A 39 -9.91 -18.34 0.40
C PRO A 39 -9.04 -17.95 -0.79
N TYR A 40 -8.45 -16.76 -0.74
CA TYR A 40 -7.62 -16.20 -1.81
C TYR A 40 -6.45 -15.43 -1.21
N SER A 41 -5.27 -15.56 -1.82
CA SER A 41 -4.10 -14.78 -1.43
C SER A 41 -3.82 -13.71 -2.47
N ILE A 42 -3.79 -12.45 -2.01
CA ILE A 42 -3.33 -11.34 -2.84
C ILE A 42 -1.81 -11.31 -2.73
N ILE A 43 -1.14 -11.40 -3.87
CA ILE A 43 0.31 -11.27 -4.00
C ILE A 43 0.50 -10.03 -4.87
N ALA A 44 0.60 -8.88 -4.21
CA ALA A 44 0.75 -7.58 -4.83
C ALA A 44 2.22 -7.23 -5.01
N GLY A 45 2.58 -6.69 -6.17
CA GLY A 45 3.90 -6.12 -6.41
C GLY A 45 3.81 -4.64 -6.76
N GLU A 46 4.63 -3.80 -6.12
CA GLU A 46 4.66 -2.37 -6.39
C GLU A 46 5.48 -2.06 -7.65
N LEU A 47 4.85 -1.34 -8.58
CA LEU A 47 5.43 -0.78 -9.79
C LEU A 47 4.90 0.64 -9.95
N HIS A 48 5.76 1.64 -9.89
CA HIS A 48 5.35 3.02 -10.13
C HIS A 48 5.30 3.28 -11.64
N PHE A 49 4.11 3.19 -12.24
CA PHE A 49 3.95 3.34 -13.70
C PHE A 49 4.59 4.64 -14.23
N ALA A 50 4.49 5.74 -13.48
CA ALA A 50 5.03 7.04 -13.85
C ALA A 50 6.57 7.10 -13.92
N ARG A 51 7.27 6.18 -13.24
CA ARG A 51 8.74 6.04 -13.26
C ARG A 51 9.25 5.07 -14.31
N LEU A 52 8.36 4.39 -15.02
CA LEU A 52 8.70 3.39 -16.03
C LEU A 52 8.21 3.88 -17.40
N PRO A 53 9.05 3.85 -18.46
CA PRO A 53 8.58 4.16 -19.81
C PRO A 53 7.35 3.34 -20.19
N LYS A 54 6.33 4.01 -20.74
CA LYS A 54 5.02 3.42 -21.07
C LYS A 54 5.13 2.15 -21.91
N GLU A 55 6.09 2.10 -22.82
CA GLU A 55 6.36 0.98 -23.71
C GLU A 55 6.76 -0.30 -22.94
N ARG A 56 7.28 -0.15 -21.72
CA ARG A 56 7.74 -1.26 -20.86
C ARG A 56 6.71 -1.76 -19.86
N TRP A 57 5.56 -1.09 -19.74
CA TRP A 57 4.52 -1.46 -18.76
C TRP A 57 4.03 -2.90 -18.99
N LYS A 58 3.66 -3.23 -20.22
CA LYS A 58 3.11 -4.55 -20.56
C LYS A 58 4.13 -5.65 -20.28
N GLU A 59 5.37 -5.48 -20.74
CA GLU A 59 6.44 -6.44 -20.48
C GLU A 59 6.65 -6.66 -18.98
N THR A 60 6.65 -5.58 -18.18
CA THR A 60 6.93 -5.66 -16.75
C THR A 60 5.77 -6.30 -15.98
N LEU A 61 4.52 -5.95 -16.31
CA LEU A 61 3.34 -6.60 -15.73
C LEU A 61 3.27 -8.10 -16.06
N LEU A 62 3.66 -8.49 -17.27
CA LEU A 62 3.77 -9.90 -17.64
C LEU A 62 4.86 -10.60 -16.81
N LYS A 63 6.02 -9.97 -16.63
CA LYS A 63 7.09 -10.50 -15.75
C LYS A 63 6.63 -10.66 -14.31
N MET A 64 5.86 -9.70 -13.77
CA MET A 64 5.24 -9.82 -12.45
C MET A 64 4.39 -11.08 -12.36
N ARG A 65 3.51 -11.29 -13.34
CA ARG A 65 2.63 -12.46 -13.39
C ARG A 65 3.39 -13.78 -13.48
N GLU A 66 4.42 -13.85 -14.30
CA GLU A 66 5.28 -15.05 -14.39
C GLU A 66 6.06 -15.32 -13.10
N CYS A 67 6.35 -14.29 -12.29
CA CYS A 67 6.92 -14.45 -10.95
C CYS A 67 5.89 -14.84 -9.87
N GLY A 68 4.61 -15.06 -10.25
CA GLY A 68 3.54 -15.42 -9.32
C GLY A 68 2.86 -14.23 -8.62
N VAL A 69 3.17 -12.99 -9.01
CA VAL A 69 2.45 -11.80 -8.57
C VAL A 69 1.11 -11.74 -9.30
N ASN A 70 0.01 -11.60 -8.56
CA ASN A 70 -1.34 -11.63 -9.13
C ASN A 70 -2.09 -10.30 -9.06
N THR A 71 -1.47 -9.28 -8.47
CA THR A 71 -2.01 -7.92 -8.35
C THR A 71 -0.86 -6.92 -8.49
N VAL A 72 -1.07 -5.81 -9.19
CA VAL A 72 -0.12 -4.69 -9.19
C VAL A 72 -0.55 -3.64 -8.16
N SER A 73 0.41 -3.02 -7.49
CA SER A 73 0.19 -1.82 -6.67
C SER A 73 0.94 -0.66 -7.28
N THR A 74 0.33 0.53 -7.30
CA THR A 74 1.02 1.74 -7.76
C THR A 74 0.55 3.00 -7.03
N TYR A 75 1.50 3.88 -6.72
CA TYR A 75 1.22 5.29 -6.45
C TYR A 75 0.79 6.06 -7.71
N VAL A 76 -0.05 7.07 -7.48
CA VAL A 76 -0.33 8.15 -8.44
C VAL A 76 0.18 9.46 -7.86
N PHE A 77 1.31 9.95 -8.38
CA PHE A 77 2.02 11.08 -7.81
C PHE A 77 1.34 12.43 -8.09
N TRP A 78 0.87 13.13 -7.06
CA TRP A 78 0.29 14.46 -7.17
C TRP A 78 1.25 15.45 -7.84
N ASN A 79 2.52 15.51 -7.44
CA ASN A 79 3.48 16.46 -8.02
C ASN A 79 3.81 16.20 -9.50
N TYR A 80 3.55 15.00 -10.03
CA TYR A 80 3.77 14.69 -11.45
C TYR A 80 2.53 15.01 -12.28
N HIS A 81 1.35 14.74 -11.73
CA HIS A 81 0.09 14.86 -12.46
C HIS A 81 -0.53 16.25 -12.34
N GLU A 82 -0.24 17.04 -11.29
CA GLU A 82 -0.79 18.38 -11.10
C GLU A 82 0.22 19.30 -10.36
N GLU A 83 1.38 19.52 -10.97
CA GLU A 83 2.42 20.40 -10.44
C GLU A 83 1.90 21.84 -10.26
N ILE A 84 1.27 22.37 -11.31
CA ILE A 84 0.58 23.65 -11.32
C ILE A 84 -0.91 23.38 -11.09
N LYS A 85 -1.49 24.02 -10.07
CA LYS A 85 -2.90 23.83 -9.69
C LYS A 85 -3.83 23.99 -10.90
N GLY A 86 -4.70 23.01 -11.12
CA GLY A 86 -5.66 22.96 -12.21
C GLY A 86 -5.09 22.53 -13.58
N GLN A 87 -3.77 22.35 -13.70
CA GLN A 87 -3.14 21.88 -14.93
C GLN A 87 -2.72 20.42 -14.77
N PHE A 88 -3.60 19.53 -15.22
CA PHE A 88 -3.36 18.10 -15.16
C PHE A 88 -2.59 17.59 -16.37
N ASP A 89 -1.60 16.72 -16.13
CA ASP A 89 -0.84 16.03 -17.17
C ASP A 89 -0.90 14.51 -16.97
N PHE A 90 -1.66 13.86 -17.84
CA PHE A 90 -1.79 12.40 -17.95
C PHE A 90 -1.18 11.86 -19.25
N SER A 91 -0.22 12.59 -19.84
CA SER A 91 0.43 12.18 -21.08
C SER A 91 1.67 11.30 -20.84
N GLY A 92 2.08 10.55 -21.88
CA GLY A 92 3.30 9.73 -21.82
C GLY A 92 3.28 8.72 -20.66
N ASN A 93 4.30 8.78 -19.81
CA ASN A 93 4.42 7.88 -18.65
C ASN A 93 3.42 8.21 -17.53
N LYS A 94 2.73 9.36 -17.59
CA LYS A 94 1.72 9.76 -16.60
C LYS A 94 0.31 9.30 -16.95
N ASP A 95 0.17 8.51 -18.02
CA ASP A 95 -1.11 8.00 -18.50
C ASP A 95 -1.65 6.85 -17.62
N ILE A 96 -2.23 7.21 -16.48
CA ILE A 96 -2.85 6.25 -15.55
C ILE A 96 -4.03 5.51 -16.20
N ALA A 97 -4.83 6.18 -17.05
CA ALA A 97 -5.95 5.54 -17.74
C ALA A 97 -5.44 4.43 -18.68
N GLY A 98 -4.37 4.69 -19.44
CA GLY A 98 -3.70 3.71 -20.27
C GLY A 98 -3.08 2.56 -19.47
N PHE A 99 -2.49 2.85 -18.31
CA PHE A 99 -1.95 1.82 -17.42
C PHE A 99 -3.06 0.91 -16.86
N LEU A 100 -4.16 1.47 -16.37
CA LEU A 100 -5.30 0.70 -15.84
C LEU A 100 -6.04 -0.05 -16.95
N LYS A 101 -6.13 0.52 -18.16
CA LYS A 101 -6.63 -0.21 -19.33
C LYS A 101 -5.81 -1.45 -19.60
N LEU A 102 -4.49 -1.32 -19.59
CA LEU A 102 -3.58 -2.44 -19.79
C LEU A 102 -3.73 -3.49 -18.69
N CYS A 103 -3.83 -3.07 -17.42
CA CYS A 103 -4.10 -3.96 -16.29
C CYS A 103 -5.38 -4.79 -16.52
N LYS A 104 -6.46 -4.14 -16.99
CA LYS A 104 -7.71 -4.80 -17.36
C LYS A 104 -7.56 -5.78 -18.52
N GLU A 105 -6.84 -5.40 -19.57
CA GLU A 105 -6.62 -6.23 -20.77
C GLU A 105 -5.86 -7.53 -20.46
N ILE A 106 -4.95 -7.52 -19.48
CA ILE A 106 -4.14 -8.69 -19.11
C ILE A 106 -4.64 -9.43 -17.87
N ASP A 107 -5.80 -9.03 -17.33
CA ASP A 107 -6.38 -9.55 -16.09
C ASP A 107 -5.42 -9.48 -14.89
N MET A 108 -4.77 -8.32 -14.73
CA MET A 108 -3.93 -7.99 -13.57
C MET A 108 -4.63 -6.90 -12.74
N PRO A 109 -5.35 -7.25 -11.66
CA PRO A 109 -5.95 -6.29 -10.75
C PRO A 109 -4.94 -5.28 -10.18
N CYS A 110 -5.43 -4.09 -9.85
CA CYS A 110 -4.64 -2.97 -9.35
C CYS A 110 -5.09 -2.55 -7.94
N ILE A 111 -4.11 -2.26 -7.07
CA ILE A 111 -4.26 -1.47 -5.87
C ILE A 111 -3.76 -0.06 -6.19
N LEU A 112 -4.68 0.91 -6.19
CA LEU A 112 -4.39 2.28 -6.55
C LEU A 112 -4.10 3.11 -5.28
N ARG A 113 -2.89 3.63 -5.13
CA ARG A 113 -2.48 4.44 -3.98
C ARG A 113 -2.54 5.91 -4.38
N ILE A 114 -3.63 6.59 -4.03
CA ILE A 114 -3.98 7.92 -4.59
C ILE A 114 -3.48 9.10 -3.74
N GLY A 115 -2.64 8.84 -2.74
CA GLY A 115 -2.17 9.85 -1.80
C GLY A 115 -3.25 10.30 -0.81
N PRO A 116 -3.26 11.57 -0.35
CA PRO A 116 -2.64 12.71 -1.03
C PRO A 116 -1.13 12.85 -0.84
N TRP A 117 -0.56 12.12 0.13
CA TRP A 117 0.87 12.04 0.33
C TRP A 117 1.32 10.60 0.15
N CYS A 118 2.41 10.38 -0.60
CA CYS A 118 2.89 9.04 -0.94
C CYS A 118 4.25 8.70 -0.32
N HIS A 119 5.05 9.68 0.10
CA HIS A 119 6.49 9.52 0.34
C HIS A 119 7.21 9.07 -0.93
N ALA A 120 7.31 7.76 -1.16
CA ALA A 120 7.86 7.09 -2.34
C ALA A 120 9.24 7.59 -2.80
N GLU A 121 9.97 8.27 -1.91
CA GLU A 121 11.26 8.91 -2.19
C GLU A 121 11.19 9.90 -3.38
N VAL A 122 10.01 10.46 -3.65
CA VAL A 122 9.82 11.56 -4.62
C VAL A 122 10.04 12.91 -3.94
N VAL A 123 10.32 13.94 -4.74
CA VAL A 123 10.51 15.31 -4.24
C VAL A 123 9.30 15.75 -3.41
N TYR A 124 9.57 16.25 -2.20
CA TYR A 124 8.57 16.65 -1.19
C TYR A 124 7.59 15.55 -0.77
N GLY A 125 7.94 14.28 -0.98
CA GLY A 125 7.11 13.13 -0.62
C GLY A 125 5.79 13.07 -1.39
N ASP A 126 5.77 13.62 -2.61
CA ASP A 126 4.66 13.66 -3.58
C ASP A 126 3.93 15.01 -3.64
N PHE A 127 4.05 15.84 -2.61
CA PHE A 127 3.33 17.10 -2.63
C PHE A 127 3.88 18.07 -3.69
N PRO A 128 3.01 18.68 -4.51
CA PRO A 128 3.38 19.89 -5.22
C PRO A 128 3.91 20.93 -4.24
N LYS A 129 4.86 21.77 -4.68
CA LYS A 129 5.55 22.75 -3.82
C LYS A 129 4.60 23.63 -3.02
N ARG A 130 3.43 23.96 -3.58
CA ARG A 130 2.37 24.74 -2.91
C ARG A 130 1.82 24.01 -1.67
N ILE A 131 1.52 22.72 -1.78
CA ILE A 131 0.97 21.88 -0.70
C ILE A 131 2.04 21.65 0.36
N ASN A 132 3.28 21.40 -0.08
CA ASN A 132 4.39 21.20 0.85
C ASN A 132 4.63 22.42 1.76
N LYS A 133 4.33 23.64 1.29
CA LYS A 133 4.45 24.87 2.09
C LYS A 133 3.28 25.11 3.05
N MET A 134 2.19 24.37 2.94
CA MET A 134 1.04 24.55 3.83
C MET A 134 1.37 24.07 5.25
N LYS A 135 1.05 24.89 6.26
CA LYS A 135 1.33 24.58 7.66
C LYS A 135 0.49 23.42 8.22
N LYS A 136 -0.77 23.31 7.79
CA LYS A 136 -1.72 22.29 8.27
C LYS A 136 -2.01 21.19 7.23
N LYS A 137 -1.02 20.88 6.38
CA LYS A 137 -1.12 19.74 5.44
C LYS A 137 -1.25 18.42 6.22
N ARG A 138 -1.89 17.40 5.64
CA ARG A 138 -2.18 16.10 6.27
C ARG A 138 -3.03 16.21 7.56
N THR A 139 -3.98 17.15 7.56
CA THR A 139 -4.98 17.34 8.63
C THR A 139 -6.34 17.70 8.04
N ASP A 140 -7.40 17.79 8.84
CA ASP A 140 -8.73 18.23 8.40
C ASP A 140 -8.86 19.76 8.23
N ALA A 141 -7.75 20.47 8.04
CA ALA A 141 -7.80 21.89 7.71
C ALA A 141 -8.57 22.11 6.39
N PRO A 142 -9.61 22.97 6.35
CA PRO A 142 -10.45 23.13 5.16
C PRO A 142 -9.67 23.47 3.89
N GLU A 143 -8.63 24.30 4.02
CA GLU A 143 -7.78 24.71 2.91
C GLU A 143 -6.99 23.54 2.31
N TYR A 144 -6.51 22.61 3.16
CA TYR A 144 -5.82 21.42 2.69
C TYR A 144 -6.80 20.43 2.03
N LEU A 145 -7.96 20.18 2.67
CA LEU A 145 -8.97 19.29 2.11
C LEU A 145 -9.54 19.81 0.78
N ALA A 146 -9.61 21.13 0.58
CA ALA A 146 -9.99 21.71 -0.70
C ALA A 146 -8.99 21.37 -1.81
N GLU A 147 -7.68 21.52 -1.55
CA GLU A 147 -6.63 21.14 -2.51
C GLU A 147 -6.67 19.65 -2.84
N VAL A 148 -6.85 18.79 -1.82
CA VAL A 148 -6.98 17.34 -2.00
C VAL A 148 -8.20 17.01 -2.86
N LYS A 149 -9.35 17.65 -2.58
CA LYS A 149 -10.59 17.43 -3.32
C LYS A 149 -10.42 17.78 -4.80
N GLU A 150 -9.82 18.92 -5.12
CA GLU A 150 -9.60 19.35 -6.50
C GLU A 150 -8.68 18.37 -7.24
N TYR A 151 -7.56 17.95 -6.62
CA TYR A 151 -6.66 16.96 -7.19
C TYR A 151 -7.36 15.63 -7.48
N TRP A 152 -8.08 15.10 -6.48
CA TRP A 152 -8.79 13.84 -6.62
C TRP A 152 -9.96 13.91 -7.60
N GLN A 153 -10.62 15.06 -7.75
CA GLN A 153 -11.64 15.27 -8.80
C GLN A 153 -11.02 15.24 -10.20
N GLY A 154 -9.80 15.79 -10.37
CA GLY A 154 -9.06 15.69 -11.63
C GLY A 154 -8.67 14.25 -11.93
N LEU A 155 -8.03 13.57 -10.98
CA LEU A 155 -7.64 12.16 -11.12
C LEU A 155 -8.85 11.23 -11.37
N TYR A 156 -9.98 11.50 -10.72
CA TYR A 156 -11.19 10.68 -10.84
C TYR A 156 -11.66 10.57 -12.29
N LYS A 157 -11.53 11.64 -13.08
CA LYS A 157 -11.92 11.65 -14.49
C LYS A 157 -11.18 10.59 -15.32
N GLU A 158 -9.94 10.28 -14.95
CA GLU A 158 -9.11 9.27 -15.64
C GLU A 158 -9.41 7.86 -15.14
N VAL A 159 -9.63 7.69 -13.83
CA VAL A 159 -9.70 6.37 -13.21
C VAL A 159 -11.11 5.80 -13.07
N ALA A 160 -12.16 6.64 -13.14
CA ALA A 160 -13.55 6.25 -12.93
C ALA A 160 -13.99 4.99 -13.72
N PRO A 161 -13.63 4.79 -15.00
CA PRO A 161 -14.02 3.60 -15.76
C PRO A 161 -13.44 2.28 -15.21
N TYR A 162 -12.39 2.35 -14.39
CA TYR A 162 -11.65 1.20 -13.87
C TYR A 162 -11.96 0.90 -12.39
N LEU A 163 -12.77 1.75 -11.75
CA LEU A 163 -13.29 1.51 -10.40
C LEU A 163 -14.48 0.53 -10.45
N ASP A 164 -14.32 -0.59 -11.16
CA ASP A 164 -15.34 -1.60 -11.41
C ASP A 164 -15.29 -2.79 -10.43
N GLY A 165 -14.41 -2.73 -9.43
CA GLY A 165 -14.19 -3.78 -8.44
C GLY A 165 -13.44 -5.00 -8.95
N LYS A 166 -12.95 -4.95 -10.21
CA LYS A 166 -12.14 -6.01 -10.83
C LYS A 166 -10.79 -5.49 -11.32
N THR A 167 -10.80 -4.36 -12.02
CA THR A 167 -9.59 -3.68 -12.50
C THR A 167 -8.90 -2.99 -11.33
N VAL A 168 -9.61 -2.13 -10.60
CA VAL A 168 -9.14 -1.60 -9.32
C VAL A 168 -9.87 -2.33 -8.20
N ILE A 169 -9.11 -3.13 -7.44
CA ILE A 169 -9.63 -3.92 -6.31
C ILE A 169 -9.32 -3.30 -4.96
N GLY A 170 -8.44 -2.30 -4.92
CA GLY A 170 -8.16 -1.56 -3.71
C GLY A 170 -7.76 -0.11 -3.97
N ILE A 171 -8.10 0.77 -3.03
CA ILE A 171 -7.68 2.16 -3.00
C ILE A 171 -7.00 2.40 -1.66
N GLN A 172 -5.72 2.74 -1.68
CA GLN A 172 -5.05 3.21 -0.47
C GLN A 172 -5.22 4.72 -0.33
N ILE A 173 -5.66 5.14 0.85
CA ILE A 173 -5.76 6.53 1.24
C ILE A 173 -4.60 6.86 2.18
N GLU A 174 -3.92 7.96 1.87
CA GLU A 174 -2.75 8.43 2.60
C GLU A 174 -1.57 7.42 2.54
N ASN A 175 -0.46 7.77 3.16
CA ASN A 175 0.67 6.90 3.33
C ASN A 175 1.44 7.23 4.62
N GLU A 176 1.71 6.22 5.42
CA GLU A 176 2.49 6.32 6.66
C GLU A 176 1.93 7.33 7.68
N TYR A 177 0.60 7.51 7.69
CA TYR A 177 -0.03 8.48 8.58
C TYR A 177 0.05 8.05 10.04
N THR A 178 0.52 8.97 10.90
CA THR A 178 0.59 8.76 12.36
C THR A 178 -0.31 9.72 13.15
N GLY A 179 -1.12 10.53 12.46
CA GLY A 179 -2.09 11.40 13.09
C GLY A 179 -3.40 10.68 13.45
N PRO A 180 -4.46 11.44 13.81
CA PRO A 180 -5.74 10.86 14.20
C PRO A 180 -6.43 10.10 13.06
N ILE A 181 -6.92 8.88 13.32
CA ILE A 181 -7.70 8.08 12.36
C ILE A 181 -8.84 8.86 11.70
N GLN A 182 -9.41 9.84 12.40
CA GLN A 182 -10.46 10.71 11.88
C GLN A 182 -10.06 11.40 10.57
N HIS A 183 -8.80 11.79 10.39
CA HIS A 183 -8.35 12.38 9.12
C HIS A 183 -8.44 11.40 7.96
N LEU A 184 -8.02 10.14 8.17
CA LEU A 184 -8.12 9.10 7.15
C LEU A 184 -9.58 8.79 6.79
N LEU A 185 -10.48 8.83 7.77
CA LEU A 185 -11.91 8.65 7.55
C LEU A 185 -12.55 9.83 6.82
N THR A 186 -12.12 11.07 7.13
CA THR A 186 -12.50 12.27 6.39
C THR A 186 -12.06 12.16 4.93
N LEU A 187 -10.82 11.72 4.68
CA LEU A 187 -10.30 11.47 3.34
C LEU A 187 -11.04 10.34 2.61
N LYS A 188 -11.31 9.21 3.26
CA LYS A 188 -12.12 8.12 2.68
C LYS A 188 -13.49 8.65 2.26
N LYS A 189 -14.19 9.36 3.16
CA LYS A 189 -15.50 9.96 2.87
C LYS A 189 -15.42 10.92 1.68
N LEU A 190 -14.40 11.80 1.65
CA LEU A 190 -14.17 12.72 0.54
C LEU A 190 -13.98 11.99 -0.80
N ALA A 191 -13.19 10.92 -0.82
CA ALA A 191 -13.00 10.09 -2.01
C ALA A 191 -14.33 9.46 -2.46
N GLN A 192 -15.11 8.91 -1.53
CA GLN A 192 -16.42 8.31 -1.82
C GLN A 192 -17.42 9.34 -2.35
N GLU A 193 -17.44 10.57 -1.80
CA GLU A 193 -18.28 11.68 -2.29
C GLU A 193 -17.94 12.10 -3.73
N ILE A 194 -16.68 11.97 -4.14
CA ILE A 194 -16.25 12.22 -5.53
C ILE A 194 -16.69 11.09 -6.47
N GLY A 195 -16.85 9.88 -5.94
CA GLY A 195 -17.27 8.68 -6.67
C GLY A 195 -16.26 7.54 -6.64
N TYR A 196 -15.15 7.67 -5.90
CA TYR A 196 -14.19 6.58 -5.76
C TYR A 196 -14.84 5.38 -5.06
N LYS A 197 -14.66 4.20 -5.65
CA LYS A 197 -15.17 2.95 -5.11
C LYS A 197 -14.20 1.80 -5.33
N ALA A 198 -14.14 0.89 -4.37
CA ALA A 198 -13.31 -0.30 -4.41
C ALA A 198 -13.78 -1.36 -3.40
N PRO A 199 -13.40 -2.62 -3.61
CA PRO A 199 -13.54 -3.69 -2.62
C PRO A 199 -12.79 -3.38 -1.31
N PHE A 200 -11.58 -2.83 -1.41
CA PHE A 200 -10.76 -2.50 -0.24
C PHE A 200 -10.32 -1.04 -0.23
N PHE A 201 -10.81 -0.26 0.74
CA PHE A 201 -10.10 0.95 1.15
C PHE A 201 -9.05 0.59 2.20
N THR A 202 -7.79 0.97 1.97
CA THR A 202 -6.66 0.56 2.80
C THR A 202 -5.93 1.75 3.42
N MET A 203 -5.17 1.46 4.48
CA MET A 203 -4.25 2.40 5.12
C MET A 203 -2.98 1.68 5.57
N THR A 204 -1.87 2.40 5.66
CA THR A 204 -0.65 1.88 6.29
C THR A 204 -0.82 1.78 7.81
N ALA A 205 -0.36 0.68 8.40
CA ALA A 205 -0.40 0.44 9.85
C ALA A 205 1.01 0.41 10.46
N TRP A 206 1.72 1.54 10.37
CA TRP A 206 2.95 1.77 11.14
C TRP A 206 2.60 2.04 12.60
N PRO A 207 3.49 1.67 13.55
CA PRO A 207 3.20 0.87 14.75
C PRO A 207 2.22 1.49 15.76
N LEU A 208 1.73 2.70 15.51
CA LEU A 208 0.78 3.46 16.33
C LEU A 208 -0.66 3.42 15.80
N SER A 209 -0.88 3.01 14.55
CA SER A 209 -2.22 2.97 13.96
C SER A 209 -3.01 1.78 14.53
N LYS A 210 -3.98 2.07 15.39
CA LYS A 210 -4.99 1.08 15.78
C LYS A 210 -5.82 0.72 14.55
N PRO A 211 -6.17 -0.56 14.36
CA PRO A 211 -7.03 -0.95 13.27
C PRO A 211 -8.39 -0.25 13.40
N ASP A 212 -8.96 0.10 12.26
CA ASP A 212 -10.32 0.61 12.15
C ASP A 212 -11.06 -0.26 11.12
N HIS A 213 -12.27 -0.71 11.45
CA HIS A 213 -13.02 -1.62 10.57
C HIS A 213 -13.44 -0.96 9.25
N ARG A 214 -13.23 0.34 9.08
CA ARG A 214 -13.55 1.10 7.86
C ARG A 214 -12.36 1.23 6.92
N LEU A 215 -11.15 0.89 7.35
CA LEU A 215 -9.93 0.94 6.54
C LEU A 215 -9.09 -0.31 6.80
N LEU A 216 -8.82 -1.10 5.77
CA LEU A 216 -8.02 -2.30 5.89
C LEU A 216 -6.57 -1.91 6.25
N PRO A 217 -6.07 -2.27 7.44
CA PRO A 217 -4.70 -1.94 7.82
C PRO A 217 -3.73 -2.86 7.08
N LEU A 218 -2.80 -2.27 6.35
CA LEU A 218 -1.69 -2.96 5.70
C LEU A 218 -0.40 -2.64 6.43
N ALA A 219 0.27 -3.69 6.91
CA ALA A 219 1.56 -3.56 7.56
C ALA A 219 2.71 -3.54 6.52
N GLY A 220 3.93 -3.61 7.02
CA GLY A 220 5.11 -3.78 6.20
C GLY A 220 6.35 -4.11 7.02
N GLY A 221 7.48 -4.21 6.32
CA GLY A 221 8.75 -4.62 6.89
C GLY A 221 9.82 -4.74 5.82
N TYR A 222 11.00 -4.20 6.12
CA TYR A 222 12.09 -4.15 5.16
C TYR A 222 13.31 -4.87 5.73
N PRO A 223 14.12 -5.57 4.91
CA PRO A 223 15.33 -6.23 5.40
C PRO A 223 16.32 -5.25 6.03
N ASP A 224 16.34 -4.00 5.56
CA ASP A 224 17.11 -2.91 6.16
C ASP A 224 16.26 -1.65 6.44
N GLY A 225 16.77 -0.75 7.29
CA GLY A 225 16.15 0.52 7.68
C GLY A 225 16.86 1.72 7.06
N PRO A 226 16.49 2.18 5.85
CA PRO A 226 17.11 3.32 5.17
C PRO A 226 16.99 4.64 5.95
N TRP A 227 15.99 4.74 6.82
CA TRP A 227 15.79 5.85 7.76
C TRP A 227 16.84 5.91 8.88
N ASN A 228 17.67 4.88 9.04
CA ASN A 228 18.70 4.87 10.06
C ASN A 228 19.95 5.65 9.60
N GLY A 229 20.36 6.67 10.36
CA GLY A 229 21.54 7.49 10.06
C GLY A 229 22.89 6.77 10.27
N GLY A 230 22.90 5.57 10.85
CA GLY A 230 24.10 4.77 11.06
C GLY A 230 24.57 4.04 9.79
N LYS A 231 25.88 3.80 9.69
CA LYS A 231 26.51 3.01 8.61
C LYS A 231 26.75 1.53 8.95
N LYS A 232 26.52 1.16 10.21
CA LYS A 232 26.71 -0.20 10.69
C LYS A 232 25.48 -1.05 10.36
N GLU A 233 25.70 -2.36 10.33
CA GLU A 233 24.62 -3.34 10.26
C GLU A 233 23.58 -3.10 11.36
N LEU A 234 22.30 -3.30 11.01
CA LEU A 234 21.24 -3.28 12.01
C LEU A 234 21.33 -4.53 12.86
N LYS A 235 20.95 -4.39 14.13
CA LYS A 235 20.78 -5.57 14.98
C LYS A 235 19.59 -6.40 14.45
N PRO A 236 19.65 -7.73 14.53
CA PRO A 236 18.49 -8.57 14.23
C PRO A 236 17.26 -8.11 15.02
N ASN A 237 16.12 -8.05 14.35
CA ASN A 237 14.84 -7.62 14.93
C ASN A 237 13.70 -8.53 14.43
N ASN A 238 12.47 -8.29 14.87
CA ASN A 238 11.27 -9.08 14.59
C ASN A 238 10.89 -9.18 13.10
N ARG A 239 11.52 -8.41 12.20
CA ARG A 239 11.35 -8.50 10.74
C ARG A 239 11.69 -9.88 10.15
N PHE A 240 12.61 -10.62 10.76
CA PHE A 240 12.99 -11.98 10.35
C PHE A 240 12.41 -13.08 11.25
N ALA A 241 11.57 -12.72 12.21
CA ALA A 241 10.99 -13.67 13.17
C ALA A 241 9.58 -14.08 12.76
N ILE A 242 9.24 -15.35 12.96
CA ILE A 242 7.84 -15.80 12.96
C ILE A 242 7.25 -15.34 14.30
N THR A 243 6.32 -14.38 14.25
CA THR A 243 5.84 -13.67 15.44
C THR A 243 4.40 -13.23 15.26
N PRO A 244 3.60 -13.13 16.34
CA PRO A 244 2.28 -12.51 16.28
C PRO A 244 2.30 -11.02 15.88
N ALA A 245 3.46 -10.34 15.95
CA ALA A 245 3.59 -8.95 15.55
C ALA A 245 3.43 -8.77 14.04
N ARG A 246 2.44 -7.96 13.64
CA ARG A 246 2.12 -7.70 12.21
C ARG A 246 3.03 -6.67 11.54
N THR A 247 3.56 -5.74 12.32
CA THR A 247 4.46 -4.69 11.84
C THR A 247 5.83 -4.86 12.48
N GLU A 248 6.89 -4.49 11.78
CA GLU A 248 8.22 -4.39 12.34
C GLU A 248 8.32 -3.26 13.39
N ASP A 249 9.07 -3.47 14.48
CA ASP A 249 9.13 -2.50 15.58
C ASP A 249 9.81 -1.16 15.19
N GLU A 250 10.71 -1.17 14.20
CA GLU A 250 11.58 -0.04 13.83
C GLU A 250 11.18 0.67 12.53
N ILE A 251 10.15 0.19 11.84
CA ILE A 251 9.72 0.78 10.56
C ILE A 251 9.28 2.23 10.73
N GLY A 252 9.62 3.10 9.77
CA GLY A 252 9.29 4.54 9.82
C GLY A 252 9.93 5.31 10.98
N GLY A 253 11.07 4.85 11.51
CA GLY A 253 11.73 5.45 12.68
C GLY A 253 12.25 6.89 12.48
N ASP A 254 12.28 7.40 11.25
CA ASP A 254 12.51 8.81 10.93
C ASP A 254 11.24 9.67 11.10
N LEU A 255 10.06 9.07 10.96
CA LEU A 255 8.77 9.75 11.08
C LEU A 255 8.24 9.77 12.52
N PHE A 256 8.64 8.82 13.38
CA PHE A 256 8.12 8.70 14.75
C PHE A 256 9.04 7.91 15.70
N LYS A 257 8.74 7.93 17.01
CA LYS A 257 9.42 7.09 18.02
C LYS A 257 8.84 5.67 18.01
N SER A 258 9.70 4.65 17.89
CA SER A 258 9.33 3.22 17.94
C SER A 258 8.57 2.86 19.23
N GLN A 259 7.44 2.17 19.08
CA GLN A 259 6.67 1.56 20.19
C GLN A 259 6.25 0.15 19.78
N LYS A 260 6.29 -0.81 20.72
CA LYS A 260 5.83 -2.18 20.48
C LYS A 260 4.30 -2.20 20.34
N ALA A 261 3.79 -2.85 19.30
CA ALA A 261 2.36 -3.07 19.13
C ALA A 261 1.79 -3.92 20.28
N GLU A 262 0.61 -3.55 20.79
CA GLU A 262 -0.13 -4.35 21.78
C GLU A 262 -0.61 -5.67 21.17
N SER A 263 -0.37 -6.80 21.85
CA SER A 263 -0.82 -8.11 21.39
C SER A 263 -2.33 -8.23 21.39
N GLY A 264 -2.92 -8.82 20.34
CA GLY A 264 -4.35 -9.14 20.27
C GLY A 264 -5.23 -8.13 19.52
N VAL A 265 -4.75 -6.91 19.28
CA VAL A 265 -5.56 -5.85 18.64
C VAL A 265 -5.93 -6.17 17.19
N PHE A 266 -5.12 -6.97 16.50
CA PHE A 266 -5.34 -7.33 15.09
C PHE A 266 -5.85 -8.78 14.90
N ASP A 267 -6.10 -9.53 15.99
CA ASP A 267 -6.29 -10.98 15.93
C ASP A 267 -7.46 -11.46 15.07
N TYR A 268 -8.43 -10.58 14.82
CA TYR A 268 -9.64 -10.82 14.03
C TYR A 268 -9.75 -9.90 12.81
N ILE A 269 -8.61 -9.45 12.30
CA ILE A 269 -8.49 -8.71 11.04
C ILE A 269 -7.60 -9.55 10.13
N PRO A 270 -7.91 -9.72 8.83
CA PRO A 270 -7.03 -10.46 7.93
C PRO A 270 -5.67 -9.78 7.84
N TYR A 271 -4.59 -10.55 7.69
CA TYR A 271 -3.23 -10.01 7.75
C TYR A 271 -2.70 -9.72 6.34
N GLY A 272 -2.62 -8.43 6.01
CA GLY A 272 -2.01 -7.93 4.79
C GLY A 272 -0.83 -6.99 5.00
N THR A 273 0.05 -6.93 4.00
CA THR A 273 1.10 -5.92 3.89
C THR A 273 0.99 -5.15 2.57
N CYS A 274 1.49 -3.91 2.57
CA CYS A 274 1.63 -3.09 1.36
C CYS A 274 3.10 -2.88 0.98
N GLU A 275 4.00 -2.96 1.97
CA GLU A 275 5.39 -2.59 1.82
C GLU A 275 6.30 -3.59 2.53
N THR A 276 6.56 -4.72 1.87
CA THR A 276 7.40 -5.79 2.39
C THR A 276 8.39 -6.28 1.35
N GLY A 277 9.60 -6.63 1.76
CA GLY A 277 10.57 -7.29 0.89
C GLY A 277 11.72 -6.38 0.47
N PRO A 278 12.41 -6.68 -0.64
CA PRO A 278 13.80 -6.28 -0.84
C PRO A 278 14.01 -4.83 -1.28
N GLY A 279 12.95 -4.08 -1.60
CA GLY A 279 13.09 -2.70 -2.04
C GLY A 279 13.48 -1.80 -0.89
N ASN A 280 14.75 -1.44 -0.81
CA ASN A 280 15.26 -0.48 0.14
C ASN A 280 15.82 0.75 -0.58
N GLN A 281 15.47 1.93 -0.08
CA GLN A 281 16.08 3.17 -0.56
C GLN A 281 17.60 3.14 -0.31
N VAL A 282 18.36 3.43 -1.36
CA VAL A 282 19.81 3.63 -1.25
C VAL A 282 20.08 5.12 -1.06
N THR A 283 20.73 5.49 0.04
CA THR A 283 21.13 6.87 0.32
C THR A 283 22.65 7.05 0.16
N GLN A 284 23.14 8.29 0.24
CA GLN A 284 24.58 8.54 0.16
C GLN A 284 25.36 7.88 1.32
N HIS A 285 24.76 7.81 2.52
CA HIS A 285 25.44 7.32 3.72
C HIS A 285 25.12 5.86 4.05
N ARG A 286 24.01 5.31 3.54
CA ARG A 286 23.56 3.93 3.79
C ARG A 286 23.22 3.24 2.46
N ARG A 287 24.06 2.27 2.08
CA ARG A 287 24.00 1.55 0.79
C ARG A 287 24.04 0.03 1.02
N PRO A 288 22.98 -0.56 1.59
CA PRO A 288 22.99 -1.99 1.88
C PRO A 288 22.98 -2.80 0.58
N PHE A 289 23.68 -3.93 0.59
CA PHE A 289 23.45 -4.98 -0.38
C PHE A 289 22.33 -5.87 0.18
N ILE A 290 21.17 -5.87 -0.47
CA ILE A 290 20.04 -6.73 -0.09
C ILE A 290 20.09 -7.97 -0.98
N SER A 291 20.39 -9.11 -0.39
CA SER A 291 20.41 -10.39 -1.10
C SER A 291 19.01 -10.96 -1.32
N GLU A 292 18.90 -11.97 -2.17
CA GLU A 292 17.68 -12.74 -2.35
C GLU A 292 17.20 -13.38 -1.03
N LYS A 293 18.13 -13.78 -0.16
CA LYS A 293 17.82 -14.38 1.14
C LYS A 293 17.24 -13.36 2.12
N ASP A 294 17.70 -12.11 2.05
CA ASP A 294 17.19 -11.03 2.90
C ASP A 294 15.73 -10.71 2.53
N GLY A 295 15.44 -10.53 1.24
CA GLY A 295 14.08 -10.31 0.74
C GLY A 295 13.14 -11.49 1.00
N TYR A 296 13.62 -12.72 0.77
CA TYR A 296 12.87 -13.94 1.07
C TYR A 296 12.60 -14.07 2.57
N GLY A 297 13.60 -13.84 3.42
CA GLY A 297 13.52 -14.02 4.87
C GLY A 297 12.42 -13.18 5.51
N VAL A 298 12.33 -11.90 5.15
CA VAL A 298 11.27 -11.02 5.68
C VAL A 298 9.89 -11.50 5.23
N SER A 299 9.72 -11.72 3.92
CA SER A 299 8.41 -12.11 3.35
C SER A 299 7.95 -13.47 3.89
N PHE A 300 8.88 -14.43 4.00
CA PHE A 300 8.63 -15.76 4.55
C PHE A 300 8.24 -15.70 6.03
N ALA A 301 8.96 -14.92 6.83
CA ALA A 301 8.64 -14.75 8.24
C ALA A 301 7.22 -14.19 8.44
N LYS A 302 6.81 -13.21 7.62
CA LYS A 302 5.45 -12.66 7.66
C LYS A 302 4.41 -13.67 7.17
N PHE A 303 4.67 -14.39 6.09
CA PHE A 303 3.80 -15.44 5.58
C PHE A 303 3.57 -16.54 6.63
N ALA A 304 4.65 -17.03 7.23
CA ALA A 304 4.59 -18.02 8.31
C ALA A 304 3.93 -17.49 9.59
N SER A 305 3.81 -16.17 9.75
CA SER A 305 3.06 -15.50 10.81
C SER A 305 1.57 -15.32 10.48
N GLY A 306 1.08 -15.92 9.39
CA GLY A 306 -0.33 -15.91 8.99
C GLY A 306 -0.70 -14.80 7.99
N MET A 307 0.28 -14.12 7.39
CA MET A 307 0.02 -13.15 6.32
C MET A 307 -0.53 -13.86 5.08
N ASN A 308 -1.60 -13.33 4.52
CA ASN A 308 -2.25 -13.88 3.34
C ASN A 308 -2.61 -12.82 2.28
N TRP A 309 -2.19 -11.57 2.50
CA TRP A 309 -1.96 -10.57 1.46
C TRP A 309 -0.51 -10.10 1.56
N ILE A 310 0.29 -10.37 0.54
CA ILE A 310 1.72 -9.99 0.47
C ILE A 310 1.85 -8.77 -0.44
N GLY A 311 2.31 -7.64 0.07
CA GLY A 311 2.62 -6.45 -0.73
C GLY A 311 4.12 -6.26 -0.87
N TYR A 312 4.67 -6.51 -2.06
CA TYR A 312 6.08 -6.30 -2.34
C TYR A 312 6.41 -4.85 -2.69
N TYR A 313 7.31 -4.23 -1.94
CA TYR A 313 7.88 -2.92 -2.29
C TYR A 313 9.40 -3.08 -2.42
N MET A 314 10.01 -2.94 -3.60
CA MET A 314 9.47 -2.72 -4.94
C MET A 314 9.60 -4.00 -5.77
N PHE A 315 8.68 -4.26 -6.69
CA PHE A 315 8.94 -5.18 -7.80
C PHE A 315 9.73 -4.47 -8.90
N CYS A 316 9.35 -3.23 -9.25
CA CYS A 316 10.06 -2.42 -10.23
C CYS A 316 10.06 -0.94 -9.83
N GLY A 317 11.23 -0.41 -9.48
CA GLY A 317 11.37 0.96 -9.00
C GLY A 317 11.33 2.05 -10.09
N GLY A 318 11.73 1.72 -11.32
CA GLY A 318 11.85 2.69 -12.42
C GLY A 318 13.00 3.69 -12.22
N ALA A 319 12.84 4.90 -12.76
CA ALA A 319 13.77 6.02 -12.61
C ALA A 319 13.06 7.28 -12.09
N ASN A 320 13.78 8.08 -11.32
CA ASN A 320 13.35 9.42 -10.86
C ASN A 320 13.63 10.50 -11.89
#